data_AF-A0ABD0VYV7-F1
#
_entry.id   AF-A0ABD0VYV7-F1
#
_cell.length_a   1.000
_cell.length_b   1.000
_cell.length_c   1.000
_cell.angle_alpha   90.00
_cell.angle_beta   90.00
_cell.angle_gamma   90.00
#
_symmetry.space_group_name_H-M   'P 1'
#
loop_
_entity.id
_entity.type
_entity.pdbx_description
1 polymer ?
#
loop_
_entity_poly.entity_id
_entity_poly.type
_entity_poly.pdbx_seq_one_letter_code
_entity_poly.pdbx_strand_id
1 'polypeptide(L)'
;MAAKKVDALEERLEGEMNQIKTTVEERMSSMEGQVADLRDMIKKMLEVHNQTTTSVARNGEGRSTNSEILSSDDEIDYSIKPDFYDPLLDEKDEQWMNKQRKGRISDAVLSCPACFTTLCFDCQRTLLGYCRHEKYVTQYRAMFVVNCSVRTDQILREPSKRKRKSKKLIDSGKFQQDLDNDVIFRPVCCSVCSTEVAVFDKDEVYHFFNVVPSNS
;
A
#
# COMPACT_ATOMS: atom_id res chain seq x y z
N MET A 1 -11.51 -18.42 57.46
CA MET A 1 -12.21 -17.93 56.25
C MET A 1 -11.29 -17.59 55.08
N ALA A 2 -9.97 -17.43 55.29
CA ALA A 2 -9.02 -17.11 54.21
C ALA A 2 -8.68 -18.30 53.30
N ALA A 3 -8.50 -19.52 53.85
CA ALA A 3 -8.15 -20.71 53.07
C ALA A 3 -9.18 -21.04 51.97
N LYS A 4 -10.48 -21.03 52.31
CA LYS A 4 -11.57 -21.29 51.35
C LYS A 4 -11.65 -20.29 50.18
N LYS A 5 -11.03 -19.11 50.30
CA LYS A 5 -11.01 -18.12 49.21
C LYS A 5 -9.86 -18.34 48.23
N VAL A 6 -8.79 -19.00 48.65
CA VAL A 6 -7.63 -19.31 47.79
C VAL A 6 -8.00 -20.46 46.87
N ASP A 7 -8.59 -21.53 47.42
CA ASP A 7 -9.04 -22.70 46.64
C ASP A 7 -10.05 -22.31 45.54
N ALA A 8 -10.97 -21.41 45.85
CA ALA A 8 -11.98 -20.92 44.89
C ALA A 8 -11.41 -19.99 43.80
N LEU A 9 -10.25 -19.39 44.02
CA LEU A 9 -9.55 -18.59 43.00
C LEU A 9 -8.70 -19.47 42.09
N GLU A 10 -8.10 -20.54 42.63
CA GLU A 10 -7.32 -21.52 41.88
C GLU A 10 -8.21 -22.28 40.88
N GLU A 11 -9.36 -22.77 41.32
CA GLU A 11 -10.34 -23.44 40.44
C GLU A 11 -10.83 -22.52 39.30
N ARG A 12 -10.92 -21.20 39.57
CA ARG A 12 -11.32 -20.20 38.57
C ARG A 12 -10.22 -19.92 37.55
N LEU A 13 -8.97 -19.85 38.00
CA LEU A 13 -7.80 -19.70 37.13
C LEU A 13 -7.58 -20.94 36.26
N GLU A 14 -7.78 -22.15 36.81
CA GLU A 14 -7.73 -23.39 36.04
C GLU A 14 -8.84 -23.46 34.98
N GLY A 15 -10.04 -22.98 35.30
CA GLY A 15 -11.13 -22.84 34.34
C GLY A 15 -10.79 -21.89 33.19
N GLU A 16 -10.24 -20.71 33.50
CA GLU A 16 -9.80 -19.75 32.48
C GLU A 16 -8.64 -20.29 31.63
N MET A 17 -7.68 -20.98 32.23
CA MET A 17 -6.55 -21.59 31.52
C MET A 17 -7.01 -22.71 30.58
N ASN A 18 -7.95 -23.55 31.01
CA ASN A 18 -8.53 -24.60 30.17
C ASN A 18 -9.34 -24.02 29.00
N GLN A 19 -10.11 -22.96 29.24
CA GLN A 19 -10.84 -22.26 28.19
C GLN A 19 -9.91 -21.64 27.14
N ILE A 20 -8.79 -21.04 27.58
CA ILE A 20 -7.77 -20.48 26.67
C ILE A 20 -7.10 -21.61 25.90
N LYS A 21 -6.76 -22.72 26.56
CA LYS A 21 -6.13 -23.89 25.93
C LYS A 21 -6.99 -24.47 24.81
N THR A 22 -8.29 -24.67 25.03
CA THR A 22 -9.19 -25.19 23.99
C THR A 22 -9.31 -24.24 22.81
N THR A 23 -9.41 -22.92 23.06
CA THR A 23 -9.47 -21.92 21.97
C THR A 23 -8.17 -21.86 21.16
N VAL A 24 -7.01 -22.06 21.80
CA VAL A 24 -5.72 -22.11 21.10
C VAL A 24 -5.61 -23.39 20.25
N GLU A 25 -6.02 -24.55 20.77
CA GLU A 25 -6.01 -25.82 20.05
C GLU A 25 -6.96 -25.82 18.83
N GLU A 26 -8.15 -25.24 18.95
CA GLU A 26 -9.09 -25.04 17.82
C GLU A 26 -8.51 -24.11 16.74
N ARG A 27 -7.80 -23.05 17.13
CA ARG A 27 -7.14 -22.15 16.18
C ARG A 27 -5.94 -22.80 15.50
N MET A 28 -5.15 -23.58 16.25
CA MET A 28 -4.01 -24.31 15.70
C MET A 28 -4.44 -25.36 14.69
N SER A 29 -5.45 -26.17 15.00
CA SER A 29 -5.98 -27.18 14.06
C SER A 29 -6.55 -26.54 12.77
N SER A 30 -7.22 -25.39 12.88
CA SER A 30 -7.70 -24.63 11.72
C SER A 30 -6.54 -24.13 10.85
N MET A 31 -5.48 -23.58 11.46
CA MET A 31 -4.28 -23.15 10.72
C MET A 31 -3.56 -24.33 10.06
N GLU A 32 -3.44 -25.48 10.74
CA GLU A 32 -2.83 -26.69 10.17
C GLU A 32 -3.59 -27.20 8.94
N GLY A 33 -4.93 -27.14 8.95
CA GLY A 33 -5.76 -27.44 7.79
C GLY A 33 -5.49 -26.50 6.61
N GLN A 34 -5.43 -25.19 6.85
CA GLN A 34 -5.13 -24.21 5.81
C GLN A 34 -3.71 -24.39 5.22
N VAL A 35 -2.74 -24.76 6.06
CA VAL A 35 -1.36 -25.05 5.61
C VAL A 35 -1.31 -26.33 4.78
N ALA A 36 -2.12 -27.34 5.11
CA ALA A 36 -2.23 -28.57 4.33
C ALA A 36 -2.82 -28.32 2.93
N ASP A 37 -3.89 -27.52 2.84
CA ASP A 37 -4.51 -27.14 1.56
C ASP A 37 -3.54 -26.34 0.68
N LEU A 38 -2.79 -25.40 1.28
CA LEU A 38 -1.79 -24.61 0.57
C LEU A 38 -0.63 -25.50 0.08
N ARG A 39 -0.21 -26.48 0.88
CA ARG A 39 0.81 -27.46 0.50
C ARG A 39 0.35 -28.34 -0.67
N ASP A 40 -0.91 -28.76 -0.68
CA ASP A 40 -1.47 -29.55 -1.79
C ASP A 40 -1.59 -28.73 -3.07
N MET A 41 -1.96 -27.45 -2.96
CA MET A 41 -1.98 -26.51 -4.08
C MET A 41 -0.58 -26.29 -4.68
N ILE A 42 0.45 -26.14 -3.85
CA ILE A 42 1.84 -25.99 -4.31
C ILE A 42 2.32 -27.27 -5.02
N LYS A 43 2.00 -28.46 -4.48
CA LYS A 43 2.31 -29.74 -5.16
C LYS A 43 1.62 -29.83 -6.53
N LYS A 44 0.34 -29.47 -6.61
CA LYS A 44 -0.39 -29.43 -7.89
C LYS A 44 0.22 -28.44 -8.88
N MET A 45 0.65 -27.25 -8.45
CA MET A 45 1.37 -26.32 -9.31
C MET A 45 2.70 -26.87 -9.81
N LEU A 46 3.47 -27.54 -8.94
CA LEU A 46 4.75 -28.15 -9.31
C LEU A 46 4.56 -29.29 -10.32
N GLU A 47 3.50 -30.08 -10.15
CA GLU A 47 3.15 -31.19 -11.04
C GLU A 47 2.69 -30.70 -12.43
N VAL A 48 1.88 -29.64 -12.48
CA VAL A 48 1.51 -28.97 -13.74
C VAL A 48 2.76 -28.41 -14.45
N HIS A 49 3.71 -27.83 -13.70
CA HIS A 49 4.96 -27.34 -14.28
C HIS A 49 5.79 -28.49 -14.88
N ASN A 50 5.88 -29.65 -14.19
CA ASN A 50 6.62 -30.82 -14.68
C ASN A 50 5.97 -31.52 -15.90
N GLN A 51 4.64 -31.42 -16.04
CA GLN A 51 3.92 -31.86 -17.24
C GLN A 51 4.12 -30.90 -18.43
N THR A 52 4.34 -29.61 -18.14
CA THR A 52 4.63 -28.59 -19.16
C THR A 52 6.07 -28.74 -19.66
N THR A 53 7.05 -29.03 -18.78
CA THR A 53 8.46 -29.25 -19.18
C THR A 53 8.66 -30.55 -19.99
N THR A 54 7.83 -31.57 -19.77
CA THR A 54 7.89 -32.84 -20.53
C THR A 54 7.18 -32.77 -21.89
N SER A 55 6.22 -31.87 -22.08
CA SER A 55 5.59 -31.64 -23.40
C SER A 55 6.40 -30.70 -24.30
N VAL A 56 7.25 -29.84 -23.74
CA VAL A 56 8.21 -28.99 -24.48
C VAL A 56 9.41 -29.80 -25.01
N ALA A 57 9.65 -31.03 -24.53
CA ALA A 57 10.67 -31.92 -25.11
C ALA A 57 10.32 -32.48 -26.52
N ARG A 58 9.20 -32.07 -27.13
CA ARG A 58 8.83 -32.40 -28.52
C ARG A 58 8.68 -31.22 -29.48
N ASN A 59 8.83 -29.97 -29.04
CA ASN A 59 8.90 -28.82 -29.94
C ASN A 59 9.88 -27.79 -29.36
N GLY A 60 10.86 -27.40 -30.18
CA GLY A 60 12.12 -26.82 -29.76
C GLY A 60 12.11 -25.43 -29.07
N GLU A 61 13.24 -25.21 -28.41
CA GLU A 61 13.95 -23.95 -28.13
C GLU A 61 13.33 -22.92 -27.16
N GLY A 62 14.00 -22.72 -26.01
CA GLY A 62 13.76 -21.60 -25.10
C GLY A 62 14.08 -21.87 -23.63
N ARG A 63 15.34 -21.66 -23.23
CA ARG A 63 15.95 -22.03 -21.94
C ARG A 63 15.45 -21.16 -20.77
N SER A 64 14.78 -21.78 -19.79
CA SER A 64 14.53 -21.22 -18.45
C SER A 64 15.80 -21.26 -17.60
N THR A 65 16.23 -20.11 -17.08
CA THR A 65 17.29 -20.04 -16.06
C THR A 65 16.68 -20.16 -14.67
N ASN A 66 16.68 -21.38 -14.13
CA ASN A 66 16.68 -21.59 -12.68
C ASN A 66 18.15 -21.79 -12.25
N SER A 67 18.52 -21.10 -11.18
CA SER A 67 19.86 -21.00 -10.61
C SER A 67 20.48 -22.38 -10.25
N GLU A 68 21.24 -22.96 -11.18
CA GLU A 68 22.40 -23.77 -10.86
C GLU A 68 23.64 -22.88 -10.94
N ILE A 69 24.38 -22.82 -9.83
CA ILE A 69 25.67 -22.14 -9.75
C ILE A 69 26.65 -22.99 -10.57
N LEU A 70 26.71 -22.73 -11.87
CA LEU A 70 27.68 -23.30 -12.80
C LEU A 70 28.99 -22.53 -12.68
N SER A 71 29.91 -23.08 -11.91
CA SER A 71 31.32 -22.75 -12.00
C SER A 71 31.92 -23.58 -13.13
N SER A 72 32.18 -22.95 -14.27
CA SER A 72 33.22 -23.30 -15.25
C SER A 72 33.40 -22.10 -16.18
N ASP A 73 34.65 -21.79 -16.46
CA ASP A 73 35.15 -20.70 -17.30
C ASP A 73 34.76 -20.93 -18.78
N ASP A 74 33.46 -20.90 -19.07
CA ASP A 74 32.94 -21.00 -20.44
C ASP A 74 33.17 -19.65 -21.14
N GLU A 75 34.03 -19.64 -22.15
CA GLU A 75 34.24 -18.49 -23.05
C GLU A 75 32.88 -17.99 -23.55
N ILE A 76 32.55 -16.74 -23.20
CA ILE A 76 31.34 -16.07 -23.66
C ILE A 76 31.51 -15.81 -25.15
N ASP A 77 30.77 -16.53 -26.00
CA ASP A 77 30.73 -16.28 -27.44
C ASP A 77 30.05 -14.93 -27.73
N TYR A 78 30.86 -13.89 -27.90
CA TYR A 78 30.41 -12.54 -28.27
C TYR A 78 29.80 -12.46 -29.69
N SER A 79 29.81 -13.55 -30.46
CA SER A 79 29.19 -13.61 -31.80
C SER A 79 27.68 -13.72 -31.74
N ILE A 80 27.14 -14.28 -30.65
CA ILE A 80 25.70 -14.31 -30.39
C ILE A 80 25.39 -13.05 -29.59
N LYS A 81 24.99 -11.99 -30.29
CA LYS A 81 24.51 -10.77 -29.62
C LYS A 81 23.20 -11.12 -28.91
N PRO A 82 23.13 -11.06 -27.56
CA PRO A 82 21.86 -11.20 -26.88
C PRO A 82 20.93 -10.11 -27.40
N ASP A 83 19.73 -10.48 -27.84
CA ASP A 83 18.70 -9.49 -28.13
C ASP A 83 18.24 -8.90 -26.81
N PHE A 84 18.92 -7.83 -26.40
CA PHE A 84 18.66 -7.08 -25.16
C PHE A 84 17.31 -6.36 -25.16
N TYR A 85 16.57 -6.40 -26.28
CA TYR A 85 15.26 -5.78 -26.45
C TYR A 85 14.24 -6.85 -26.80
N ASP A 86 13.28 -7.09 -25.90
CA ASP A 86 12.03 -7.79 -26.22
C ASP A 86 11.07 -6.77 -26.87
N PRO A 87 10.74 -6.89 -28.16
CA PRO A 87 9.86 -5.95 -28.86
C PRO A 87 8.44 -5.87 -28.29
N LEU A 88 8.04 -6.85 -27.47
CA LEU A 88 6.70 -6.93 -26.86
C LEU A 88 6.68 -6.42 -25.41
N LEU A 89 7.81 -6.00 -24.86
CA LEU A 89 7.91 -5.55 -23.47
C LEU A 89 7.09 -4.29 -23.24
N ASP A 90 7.18 -3.33 -24.18
CA ASP A 90 6.39 -2.10 -24.16
C ASP A 90 4.88 -2.40 -24.22
N GLU A 91 4.47 -3.37 -25.05
CA GLU A 91 3.05 -3.74 -25.18
C GLU A 91 2.52 -4.45 -23.92
N LYS A 92 3.33 -5.30 -23.28
CA LYS A 92 2.98 -5.91 -21.98
C LYS A 92 2.84 -4.84 -20.88
N ASP A 93 3.75 -3.88 -20.84
CA ASP A 93 3.74 -2.79 -19.85
C ASP A 93 2.54 -1.86 -20.05
N GLU A 94 2.21 -1.53 -21.30
CA GLU A 94 1.01 -0.74 -21.63
C GLU A 94 -0.28 -1.48 -21.19
N GLN A 95 -0.37 -2.78 -21.47
CA GLN A 95 -1.51 -3.60 -21.04
C GLN A 95 -1.62 -3.66 -19.51
N TRP A 96 -0.50 -3.74 -18.79
CA TRP A 96 -0.49 -3.70 -17.33
C TRP A 96 -0.98 -2.35 -16.79
N MET A 97 -0.52 -1.24 -17.36
CA MET A 97 -0.97 0.11 -16.98
C MET A 97 -2.45 0.31 -17.26
N ASN A 98 -2.95 -0.14 -18.41
CA ASN A 98 -4.36 -0.06 -18.76
C ASN A 98 -5.25 -0.88 -17.81
N LYS A 99 -4.77 -2.07 -17.41
CA LYS A 99 -5.43 -2.89 -16.39
C LYS A 99 -5.48 -2.18 -15.04
N GLN A 100 -4.40 -1.51 -14.66
CA GLN A 100 -4.31 -0.80 -13.38
C GLN A 100 -5.19 0.46 -13.35
N ARG A 101 -5.28 1.19 -14.47
CA ARG A 101 -6.13 2.39 -14.63
C ARG A 101 -7.61 2.06 -14.82
N LYS A 102 -7.97 0.81 -15.15
CA LYS A 102 -9.35 0.37 -15.44
C LYS A 102 -10.05 1.27 -16.48
N GLY A 103 -9.29 1.76 -17.46
CA GLY A 103 -9.80 2.64 -18.53
C GLY A 103 -10.04 4.11 -18.13
N ARG A 104 -9.55 4.56 -16.98
CA ARG A 104 -9.60 5.99 -16.61
C ARG A 104 -8.48 6.77 -17.28
N ILE A 105 -8.82 7.98 -17.73
CA ILE A 105 -7.85 8.97 -18.17
C ILE A 105 -7.22 9.63 -16.93
N SER A 106 -5.89 9.54 -16.84
CA SER A 106 -5.10 10.14 -15.76
C SER A 106 -4.23 11.24 -16.34
N ASP A 107 -4.09 12.37 -15.66
CA ASP A 107 -3.28 13.48 -16.16
C ASP A 107 -1.77 13.21 -16.00
N ALA A 108 -1.37 12.53 -14.92
CA ALA A 108 0.03 12.20 -14.67
C ALA A 108 0.18 10.94 -13.79
N VAL A 109 1.37 10.34 -13.85
CA VAL A 109 1.83 9.34 -12.87
C VAL A 109 2.70 10.05 -11.83
N LEU A 110 2.44 9.82 -10.54
CA LEU A 110 3.17 10.48 -9.45
C LEU A 110 4.20 9.55 -8.82
N SER A 111 5.43 10.03 -8.69
CA SER A 111 6.55 9.30 -8.11
C SER A 111 7.10 10.01 -6.87
N CYS A 112 7.62 9.23 -5.92
CA CYS A 112 8.26 9.75 -4.74
C CYS A 112 9.57 10.49 -5.10
N PRO A 113 9.82 11.70 -4.57
CA PRO A 113 11.05 12.44 -4.89
C PRO A 113 12.33 11.81 -4.31
N ALA A 114 12.23 10.97 -3.28
CA ALA A 114 13.41 10.38 -2.62
C ALA A 114 13.80 9.01 -3.20
N CYS A 115 12.81 8.15 -3.48
CA CYS A 115 13.05 6.77 -3.93
C CYS A 115 12.46 6.46 -5.31
N PHE A 116 11.84 7.43 -5.99
CA PHE A 116 11.18 7.28 -7.30
C PHE A 116 10.14 6.16 -7.38
N THR A 117 9.71 5.63 -6.24
CA THR A 117 8.62 4.65 -6.17
C THR A 117 7.34 5.31 -6.63
N THR A 118 6.59 4.65 -7.51
CA THR A 118 5.29 5.14 -7.96
C THR A 118 4.30 5.16 -6.80
N LEU A 119 3.67 6.31 -6.59
CA LEU A 119 2.73 6.59 -5.51
C LEU A 119 1.28 6.65 -5.99
N CYS A 120 1.07 7.06 -7.25
CA CYS A 120 -0.26 7.17 -7.83
C CYS A 120 -0.22 7.02 -9.35
N PHE A 121 -1.15 6.24 -9.90
CA PHE A 121 -1.35 6.06 -11.35
C PHE A 121 -2.50 6.90 -11.92
N ASP A 122 -3.39 7.40 -11.07
CA ASP A 122 -4.60 8.12 -11.44
C ASP A 122 -4.71 9.39 -10.61
N CYS A 123 -4.14 10.47 -11.12
CA CYS A 123 -4.29 11.78 -10.53
C CYS A 123 -5.02 12.72 -11.48
N GLN A 124 -5.88 13.54 -10.89
CA GLN A 124 -6.52 14.65 -11.58
C GLN A 124 -5.66 15.88 -11.29
N ARG A 125 -4.97 16.36 -12.32
CA ARG A 125 -4.43 17.71 -12.32
C ARG A 125 -5.63 18.64 -12.27
N THR A 126 -5.61 19.61 -11.38
CA THR A 126 -6.75 20.52 -11.19
C THR A 126 -6.83 21.52 -12.36
N LEU A 127 -7.24 21.03 -13.54
CA LEU A 127 -7.54 21.83 -14.71
C LEU A 127 -8.97 21.49 -15.12
N LEU A 128 -9.89 22.38 -14.72
CA LEU A 128 -11.15 22.78 -15.35
C LEU A 128 -12.20 23.13 -14.27
N GLY A 129 -12.19 24.39 -13.84
CA GLY A 129 -13.41 25.11 -13.40
C GLY A 129 -14.06 24.76 -12.06
N TYR A 130 -13.67 23.70 -11.36
CA TYR A 130 -14.08 23.42 -9.99
C TYR A 130 -12.83 23.27 -9.10
N CYS A 131 -12.81 24.01 -7.98
CA CYS A 131 -11.74 24.09 -6.97
C CYS A 131 -10.59 25.06 -7.30
N ARG A 132 -10.71 26.24 -6.67
CA ARG A 132 -9.76 27.35 -6.58
C ARG A 132 -8.38 26.94 -6.02
N HIS A 133 -7.51 26.34 -6.83
CA HIS A 133 -6.08 26.19 -6.51
C HIS A 133 -5.15 26.46 -7.71
N GLU A 134 -5.45 27.52 -8.48
CA GLU A 134 -4.56 28.14 -9.47
C GLU A 134 -3.37 28.88 -8.82
N LYS A 135 -2.66 28.24 -7.88
CA LYS A 135 -1.48 28.84 -7.24
C LYS A 135 -0.21 28.00 -7.35
N TYR A 136 -0.32 26.68 -7.54
CA TYR A 136 0.86 25.81 -7.67
C TYR A 136 0.64 24.63 -8.62
N VAL A 137 1.49 24.54 -9.63
CA VAL A 137 1.50 23.53 -10.72
C VAL A 137 1.80 22.10 -10.22
N THR A 138 2.32 21.96 -9.00
CA THR A 138 2.79 20.70 -8.41
C THR A 138 1.78 20.04 -7.47
N GLN A 139 0.55 20.56 -7.39
CA GLN A 139 -0.49 19.99 -6.55
C GLN A 139 -1.38 19.03 -7.34
N TYR A 140 -1.51 17.80 -6.83
CA TYR A 140 -2.29 16.76 -7.47
C TYR A 140 -3.29 16.16 -6.49
N ARG A 141 -4.51 15.92 -6.97
CA ARG A 141 -5.58 15.27 -6.23
C ARG A 141 -5.72 13.83 -6.71
N ALA A 142 -5.77 12.89 -5.77
CA ALA A 142 -6.02 11.49 -6.09
C ALA A 142 -6.99 10.86 -5.09
N MET A 143 -7.77 9.89 -5.57
CA MET A 143 -8.65 9.07 -4.74
C MET A 143 -7.97 7.75 -4.34
N PHE A 144 -7.11 7.23 -5.21
CA PHE A 144 -6.43 5.95 -5.01
C PHE A 144 -4.93 6.16 -5.01
N VAL A 145 -4.25 5.60 -4.02
CA VAL A 145 -2.79 5.67 -3.88
C VAL A 145 -2.23 4.28 -3.68
N VAL A 146 -0.99 4.10 -4.12
CA VAL A 146 -0.20 2.88 -3.92
C VAL A 146 1.07 3.25 -3.18
N ASN A 147 1.64 2.32 -2.42
CA ASN A 147 2.93 2.51 -1.75
C ASN A 147 2.96 3.73 -0.80
N CYS A 148 1.81 4.14 -0.25
CA CYS A 148 1.64 5.25 0.68
C CYS A 148 1.08 4.76 2.02
N SER A 149 1.57 5.32 3.12
CA SER A 149 1.10 5.09 4.49
C SER A 149 0.57 6.39 5.10
N VAL A 150 -0.65 6.38 5.61
CA VAL A 150 -1.27 7.53 6.30
C VAL A 150 -0.86 7.50 7.77
N ARG A 151 -0.22 8.57 8.26
CA ARG A 151 0.09 8.72 9.68
C ARG A 151 -1.12 9.35 10.38
N THR A 152 -1.85 8.56 11.16
CA THR A 152 -3.00 9.01 11.95
C THR A 152 -2.62 9.77 13.22
N ASP A 153 -1.37 9.65 13.65
CA ASP A 153 -0.89 10.15 14.94
C ASP A 153 -0.64 11.67 14.93
N GLN A 154 -0.50 12.25 13.73
CA GLN A 154 -0.24 13.67 13.53
C GLN A 154 -1.45 14.28 12.82
N ILE A 155 -2.17 15.17 13.50
CA ILE A 155 -3.26 15.94 12.90
C ILE A 155 -2.73 17.34 12.65
N LEU A 156 -2.64 17.72 11.37
CA LEU A 156 -2.35 19.10 11.01
C LEU A 156 -3.67 19.88 11.02
N ARG A 157 -3.78 20.84 11.95
CA ARG A 157 -4.86 21.83 11.99
C ARG A 157 -4.40 23.08 11.26
N GLU A 158 -5.22 23.59 10.36
CA GLU A 158 -4.91 24.86 9.69
C GLU A 158 -4.87 25.99 10.74
N PRO A 159 -3.86 26.88 10.75
CA PRO A 159 -3.83 27.98 11.70
C PRO A 159 -5.04 28.89 11.43
N SER A 160 -5.99 28.88 12.37
CA SER A 160 -7.18 29.73 12.29
C SER A 160 -6.74 31.18 12.05
N LYS A 161 -7.28 31.79 10.97
CA LYS A 161 -7.05 33.20 10.67
C LYS A 161 -7.66 34.02 11.82
N ARG A 162 -6.85 34.31 12.84
CA ARG A 162 -7.23 35.17 13.97
C ARG A 162 -7.58 36.55 13.40
N LYS A 163 -8.87 36.82 13.21
CA LYS A 163 -9.36 38.18 13.01
C LYS A 163 -8.97 38.95 14.25
N ARG A 164 -8.03 39.90 14.11
CA ARG A 164 -7.71 40.91 15.13
C ARG A 164 -8.96 41.72 15.41
N LYS A 165 -9.80 41.28 16.36
CA LYS A 165 -10.84 42.12 16.96
C LYS A 165 -10.26 42.78 18.20
N SER A 166 -10.23 44.10 18.15
CA SER A 166 -9.80 45.02 19.19
C SER A 166 -10.52 44.76 20.52
N LYS A 167 -9.82 45.11 21.61
CA LYS A 167 -10.28 45.08 23.01
C LYS A 167 -11.74 45.50 23.19
N LYS A 168 -12.56 44.64 23.82
CA LYS A 168 -13.54 45.07 24.82
C LYS A 168 -13.80 43.94 25.83
N LEU A 169 -13.81 44.34 27.09
CA LEU A 169 -13.93 43.58 28.33
C LEU A 169 -15.37 43.08 28.58
N ILE A 170 -15.50 42.14 29.55
CA ILE A 170 -16.72 41.73 30.30
C ILE A 170 -17.64 40.79 29.48
N ASP A 171 -18.24 39.69 29.95
CA ASP A 171 -18.30 38.88 31.18
C ASP A 171 -19.20 37.68 30.81
N SER A 172 -18.99 36.54 31.49
CA SER A 172 -19.88 35.40 31.67
C SER A 172 -21.00 35.09 30.65
N GLY A 173 -20.88 33.93 30.00
CA GLY A 173 -22.05 33.11 29.65
C GLY A 173 -22.22 32.78 28.16
N LYS A 174 -21.99 31.49 27.85
CA LYS A 174 -22.52 30.74 26.68
C LYS A 174 -22.24 31.34 25.29
N PHE A 175 -21.10 30.95 24.71
CA PHE A 175 -20.97 30.81 23.25
C PHE A 175 -20.74 29.34 22.92
N GLN A 176 -21.85 28.60 22.82
CA GLN A 176 -21.91 27.29 22.20
C GLN A 176 -22.24 27.51 20.73
N GLN A 177 -21.58 26.73 19.87
CA GLN A 177 -21.71 26.67 18.40
C GLN A 177 -20.99 27.77 17.63
N ASP A 178 -19.84 27.39 17.05
CA ASP A 178 -19.37 27.73 15.69
C ASP A 178 -17.88 27.36 15.51
N LEU A 179 -17.51 26.10 15.80
CA LEU A 179 -16.14 25.58 15.58
C LEU A 179 -16.15 24.22 14.87
N ASP A 180 -17.09 23.99 13.94
CA ASP A 180 -17.20 22.74 13.18
C ASP A 180 -16.69 22.88 11.73
N ASN A 181 -15.52 23.49 11.56
CA ASN A 181 -14.78 23.48 10.29
C ASN A 181 -13.27 23.35 10.54
N ASP A 182 -12.90 22.62 11.58
CA ASP A 182 -11.49 22.25 11.76
C ASP A 182 -11.19 21.14 10.75
N VAL A 183 -10.69 21.50 9.57
CA VAL A 183 -10.27 20.55 8.54
C VAL A 183 -9.06 19.79 9.09
N ILE A 184 -9.26 18.49 9.32
CA ILE A 184 -8.26 17.59 9.93
C ILE A 184 -7.52 16.98 8.77
N PHE A 185 -6.27 17.41 8.54
CA PHE A 185 -5.40 16.80 7.55
C PHE A 185 -4.49 15.80 8.24
N ARG A 186 -4.41 14.58 7.68
CA ARG A 186 -3.48 13.53 8.12
C ARG A 186 -2.31 13.42 7.15
N PRO A 187 -1.05 13.53 7.57
CA PRO A 187 0.07 13.43 6.67
C PRO A 187 0.21 12.01 6.10
N VAL A 188 0.63 11.95 4.85
CA VAL A 188 0.80 10.73 4.07
C VAL A 188 2.25 10.63 3.65
N CYS A 189 2.87 9.52 4.02
CA CYS A 189 4.27 9.23 3.76
C CYS A 189 4.41 8.11 2.73
N CYS A 190 5.50 8.10 1.98
CA CYS A 190 5.88 6.94 1.18
C CYS A 190 6.22 5.76 2.09
N SER A 191 5.68 4.57 1.78
CA SER A 191 5.94 3.33 2.52
C SER A 191 7.40 2.85 2.40
N VAL A 192 8.11 3.22 1.34
CA VAL A 192 9.48 2.76 1.06
C VAL A 192 10.53 3.60 1.78
N CYS A 193 10.45 4.93 1.67
CA CYS A 193 11.45 5.85 2.22
C CYS A 193 10.95 6.74 3.36
N SER A 194 9.69 6.60 3.77
CA SER A 194 9.04 7.40 4.84
C SER A 194 9.00 8.91 4.60
N THR A 195 9.30 9.39 3.39
CA THR A 195 9.19 10.80 3.02
C THR A 195 7.73 11.24 3.01
N GLU A 196 7.44 12.41 3.59
CA GLU A 196 6.12 13.04 3.50
C GLU A 196 5.87 13.57 2.09
N VAL A 197 4.77 13.11 1.48
CA VAL A 197 4.47 13.34 0.06
C VAL A 197 3.09 13.95 -0.16
N ALA A 198 2.15 13.73 0.78
CA ALA A 198 0.78 14.18 0.67
C ALA A 198 0.13 14.42 2.04
N VAL A 199 -1.07 15.00 2.01
CA VAL A 199 -2.02 14.99 3.12
C VAL A 199 -3.33 14.32 2.70
N PHE A 200 -3.99 13.67 3.65
CA PHE A 200 -5.28 13.02 3.51
C PHE A 200 -6.35 13.86 4.20
N ASP A 201 -7.41 14.18 3.47
CA ASP A 201 -8.52 15.03 3.90
C ASP A 201 -9.73 14.22 4.39
N LYS A 202 -10.73 14.90 4.97
CA LYS A 202 -12.00 14.33 5.42
C LYS A 202 -12.84 13.77 4.28
N ASP A 203 -12.73 14.33 3.08
CA ASP A 203 -13.43 13.88 1.88
C ASP A 203 -12.84 12.59 1.28
N GLU A 204 -11.96 11.91 2.02
CA GLU A 204 -11.22 10.71 1.60
C GLU A 204 -10.32 10.95 0.38
N VAL A 205 -9.77 12.15 0.30
CA VAL A 205 -8.95 12.62 -0.83
C VAL A 205 -7.51 12.79 -0.40
N TYR A 206 -6.59 12.33 -1.26
CA TYR A 206 -5.16 12.58 -1.14
C TYR A 206 -4.77 13.85 -1.91
N HIS A 207 -4.10 14.76 -1.22
CA HIS A 207 -3.52 15.98 -1.78
C HIS A 207 -2.00 15.88 -1.76
N PHE A 208 -1.40 15.67 -2.93
CA PHE A 208 0.04 15.60 -3.12
C PHE A 208 0.63 16.98 -3.39
N PHE A 209 1.80 17.28 -2.81
CA PHE A 209 2.51 18.55 -2.99
C PHE A 209 4.02 18.38 -3.21
N ASN A 210 4.61 17.27 -2.75
CA ASN A 210 6.04 16.97 -2.89
C ASN A 210 6.23 15.67 -3.69
N VAL A 211 5.85 15.71 -4.96
CA VAL A 211 5.87 14.57 -5.89
C VAL A 211 6.47 14.94 -7.22
N VAL A 212 7.03 13.95 -7.91
CA VAL A 212 7.54 14.08 -9.27
C VAL A 212 6.48 13.58 -10.24
N PRO A 213 5.83 14.46 -11.04
CA PRO A 213 4.87 14.04 -12.04
C PRO A 213 5.59 13.61 -13.32
N SER A 214 5.21 12.46 -13.86
CA SER A 214 5.58 12.00 -15.20
C SER A 214 4.34 12.14 -16.09
N ASN A 215 4.52 12.79 -17.24
CA ASN A 215 3.46 12.92 -18.23
C ASN A 215 3.14 11.53 -18.81
N SER A 216 1.85 11.22 -18.93
CA SER A 216 1.39 10.02 -19.64
C SER A 216 1.28 10.26 -21.14
#